data_AF-A0A918JRY8-F1
#
_entry.id   AF-A0A918JRY8-F1
#
_cell.length_a   1.000
_cell.length_b   1.000
_cell.length_c   1.000
_cell.angle_alpha   90.00
_cell.angle_beta   90.00
_cell.angle_gamma   90.00
#
_symmetry.space_group_name_H-M   'P 1'
#
loop_
_entity.id
_entity.type
_entity.pdbx_description
1 polymer ?
#
loop_
_entity_poly.entity_id
_entity_poly.type
_entity_poly.pdbx_seq_one_letter_code
_entity_poly.pdbx_strand_id
1 'polypeptide(L)' 'MAGQLSIGETIKAIRINLYGMTQTQYAAFINISDKTLRDIEKGHIDPRLSILNKLLKPGGFEIGVRLVQRHL' A
#
# COMPACT_ATOMS: atom_id res chain seq x y z
N MET A 1 5.31 -20.79 -5.30
CA MET A 1 5.73 -19.62 -6.09
C MET A 1 5.44 -18.39 -5.26
N ALA A 2 6.46 -17.65 -4.81
CA ALA A 2 6.22 -16.33 -4.21
C ALA A 2 5.79 -15.40 -5.35
N GLY A 3 4.50 -15.42 -5.68
CA GLY A 3 3.92 -14.60 -6.74
C GLY A 3 4.15 -13.13 -6.41
N GLN A 4 4.62 -12.36 -7.40
CA GLN A 4 4.72 -10.92 -7.26
C GLN A 4 3.33 -10.37 -6.91
N LEU A 5 3.21 -9.73 -5.75
CA LEU A 5 1.99 -9.01 -5.39
C LEU A 5 2.04 -7.62 -6.01
N SER A 6 0.90 -7.17 -6.53
CA SER A 6 0.70 -5.76 -6.83
C SER A 6 0.77 -4.93 -5.54
N ILE A 7 0.92 -3.61 -5.71
CA ILE A 7 0.89 -2.67 -4.57
C ILE A 7 -0.43 -2.77 -3.81
N GLY A 8 -1.56 -2.87 -4.52
CA GLY A 8 -2.89 -3.02 -3.92
C GLY A 8 -3.03 -4.30 -3.10
N GLU A 9 -2.53 -5.43 -3.62
CA GLU A 9 -2.51 -6.70 -2.90
C GLU A 9 -1.58 -6.68 -1.69
N THR A 10 -0.44 -5.98 -1.78
CA THR A 10 0.48 -5.79 -0.67
C THR A 10 -0.17 -5.00 0.45
N ILE A 11 -0.87 -3.89 0.13
CA ILE A 11 -1.62 -3.08 1.09
C ILE A 11 -2.73 -3.92 1.75
N LYS A 12 -3.45 -4.72 0.96
CA LYS A 12 -4.47 -5.65 1.46
C LYS A 12 -3.87 -6.68 2.41
N ALA A 13 -2.70 -7.22 2.09
CA ALA A 13 -1.99 -8.18 2.92
C ALA A 13 -1.54 -7.57 4.25
N ILE A 14 -1.01 -6.33 4.25
CA ILE A 14 -0.70 -5.59 5.48
C ILE A 14 -1.97 -5.45 6.33
N ARG A 15 -3.05 -4.96 5.73
CA ARG A 15 -4.32 -4.72 6.45
C ARG A 15 -4.89 -5.98 7.08
N ILE A 16 -4.91 -7.10 6.36
CA ILE A 16 -5.53 -8.35 6.82
C ILE A 16 -4.56 -9.15 7.70
N ASN A 17 -3.34 -9.38 7.23
CA ASN A 17 -2.44 -10.35 7.85
C ASN A 17 -1.64 -9.76 9.01
N LEU A 18 -1.32 -8.45 8.99
CA LEU A 18 -0.59 -7.81 10.09
C LEU A 18 -1.52 -7.15 11.10
N TYR A 19 -2.62 -6.55 10.63
CA TYR A 19 -3.51 -5.76 11.48
C TYR A 19 -4.90 -6.35 11.72
N GLY A 20 -5.35 -7.33 10.93
CA GLY A 20 -6.68 -7.94 11.08
C GLY A 20 -7.84 -6.96 10.89
N MET A 21 -7.65 -5.87 10.14
CA MET A 21 -8.62 -4.77 10.02
C MET A 21 -9.53 -4.90 8.79
N THR A 22 -10.77 -4.44 8.93
CA THR A 22 -11.64 -4.17 7.77
C THR A 22 -11.12 -2.98 6.96
N GLN A 23 -11.59 -2.81 5.72
CA GLN A 23 -11.23 -1.65 4.89
C GLN A 23 -11.58 -0.33 5.61
N THR A 24 -12.76 -0.24 6.23
CA THR A 24 -13.19 0.96 6.95
C THR A 24 -12.27 1.29 8.13
N GLN A 25 -11.90 0.28 8.93
CA GLN A 25 -11.00 0.45 10.08
C GLN A 25 -9.61 0.92 9.65
N TYR A 26 -9.05 0.29 8.61
CA TYR A 26 -7.72 0.64 8.12
C TYR A 26 -7.69 2.01 7.43
N ALA A 27 -8.73 2.34 6.65
CA ALA A 27 -8.86 3.66 6.04
C ALA A 27 -8.92 4.77 7.11
N ALA A 28 -9.68 4.56 8.19
CA ALA A 28 -9.72 5.47 9.33
C ALA A 28 -8.36 5.57 10.04
N PHE A 29 -7.68 4.43 10.27
CA PHE A 29 -6.34 4.37 10.86
C PHE A 29 -5.30 5.17 10.07
N ILE A 30 -5.40 5.15 8.73
CA ILE A 30 -4.48 5.86 7.82
C ILE A 30 -4.96 7.29 7.49
N ASN A 31 -6.16 7.66 7.94
CA ASN A 31 -6.83 8.92 7.66
C ASN A 31 -7.05 9.17 6.15
N ILE A 32 -7.72 8.22 5.48
CA ILE A 32 -8.22 8.33 4.10
C ILE A 32 -9.66 7.81 4.01
N SER A 33 -10.35 8.07 2.90
CA SER A 33 -11.69 7.47 2.70
C SER A 33 -11.59 5.97 2.43
N ASP A 34 -12.59 5.23 2.92
CA ASP A 34 -12.77 3.80 2.68
C ASP A 34 -12.87 3.47 1.18
N LYS A 35 -13.55 4.33 0.41
CA LYS A 35 -13.62 4.25 -1.06
C LYS A 35 -12.23 4.32 -1.69
N THR A 36 -11.40 5.27 -1.25
CA THR A 36 -10.02 5.41 -1.76
C THR A 36 -9.21 4.16 -1.50
N LEU A 37 -9.24 3.63 -0.27
CA LEU A 37 -8.56 2.38 0.05
C LEU A 37 -9.04 1.22 -0.83
N ARG A 38 -10.35 1.09 -1.02
CA ARG A 38 -10.95 0.03 -1.82
C ARG A 38 -10.54 0.11 -3.29
N ASP A 39 -10.55 1.30 -3.87
CA ASP A 39 -10.15 1.51 -5.27
C ASP A 39 -8.64 1.24 -5.46
N ILE A 40 -7.80 1.56 -4.47
CA ILE A 40 -6.36 1.21 -4.47
C ILE A 40 -6.15 -0.31 -4.36
N GLU A 41 -6.81 -0.99 -3.42
CA GLU A 41 -6.66 -2.44 -3.23
C GLU A 41 -7.14 -3.26 -4.44
N LYS A 42 -8.06 -2.70 -5.24
CA LYS A 42 -8.51 -3.30 -6.50
C LYS A 42 -7.66 -2.90 -7.72
N GLY A 43 -6.72 -1.98 -7.57
CA GLY A 43 -5.92 -1.45 -8.68
C GLY A 43 -6.73 -0.60 -9.68
N HIS A 44 -7.83 0.02 -9.23
CA HIS A 44 -8.68 0.85 -10.09
C HIS A 44 -8.14 2.27 -10.31
N ILE A 45 -7.27 2.75 -9.41
CA ILE A 45 -6.71 4.09 -9.46
C ILE A 45 -5.20 4.03 -9.20
N ASP A 46 -4.49 5.00 -9.75
CA ASP A 46 -3.09 5.29 -9.41
C ASP A 46 -3.04 6.33 -8.28
N PRO A 47 -2.85 5.91 -7.03
CA PRO A 47 -2.76 6.84 -5.91
C PRO A 47 -1.48 7.68 -5.96
N ARG A 48 -1.55 8.88 -5.38
CA ARG A 48 -0.37 9.71 -5.14
C ARG A 48 0.65 8.96 -4.28
N LEU A 49 1.94 9.16 -4.54
CA LEU A 49 3.05 8.56 -3.77
C LEU A 49 2.91 8.80 -2.26
N SER A 50 2.41 9.97 -1.84
CA SER A 50 2.18 10.28 -0.43
C SER A 50 1.12 9.39 0.24
N ILE A 51 0.09 8.97 -0.50
CA ILE A 51 -0.94 8.04 -0.01
C ILE A 51 -0.37 6.62 0.03
N LEU A 52 0.38 6.21 -0.99
CA LEU A 52 1.05 4.91 -1.01
C LEU A 52 2.00 4.74 0.17
N ASN A 53 2.86 5.73 0.42
CA ASN A 53 3.77 5.69 1.57
C ASN A 53 3.02 5.58 2.89
N LYS A 54 1.91 6.31 3.07
CA LYS A 54 1.07 6.17 4.27
C LYS A 54 0.51 4.76 4.44
N LEU A 55 0.04 4.14 3.36
CA LEU A 55 -0.58 2.81 3.38
C LEU A 55 0.42 1.67 3.58
N LEU A 56 1.65 1.86 3.10
CA LEU A 56 2.74 0.89 3.14
C LEU A 56 3.58 0.95 4.42
N LYS A 57 3.65 2.14 5.06
CA LYS A 57 4.41 2.37 6.29
C LYS A 57 4.07 1.41 7.45
N PRO A 58 2.81 1.03 7.70
CA PRO A 58 2.46 0.02 8.71
C PRO A 58 3.05 -1.37 8.43
N GLY A 59 3.35 -1.69 7.17
CA GLY A 59 4.07 -2.90 6.78
C GLY A 59 5.60 -2.75 6.84
N GLY A 60 6.13 -1.61 7.27
CA GLY A 60 7.57 -1.33 7.27
C GLY A 60 8.15 -0.95 5.91
N PHE A 61 7.30 -0.58 4.94
CA PHE A 61 7.72 -0.22 3.59
C PHE A 61 7.68 1.29 3.35
N GLU A 62 8.60 1.77 2.52
CA GLU A 62 8.66 3.16 2.05
C GLU A 62 9.07 3.19 0.58
N ILE A 63 8.48 4.09 -0.20
CA ILE A 63 8.78 4.37 -1.59
C ILE A 63 9.51 5.72 -1.67
N GLY A 64 10.66 5.71 -2.34
CA GLY A 64 11.46 6.89 -2.57
C GLY A 64 12.47 6.68 -3.70
N VAL A 65 13.21 7.75 -4.03
CA VAL A 65 14.28 7.70 -5.02
C VAL A 65 15.58 7.29 -4.34
N ARG A 66 16.34 6.40 -4.97
CA ARG A 66 17.68 6.00 -4.54
C ARG A 66 18.66 6.18 -5.70
N LEU A 67 19.90 6.60 -5.42
CA LEU A 67 20.98 6.56 -6.39
C LEU A 67 21.23 5.10 -6.81
N VAL A 68 21.14 4.83 -8.12
CA VAL A 68 21.47 3.51 -8.68
C VAL A 68 22.81 3.61 -9.39
N GLN A 69 23.79 2.84 -8.95
CA GLN A 69 25.07 2.74 -9.65
C GLN A 69 24.87 1.93 -10.94
N ARG A 70 24.99 2.61 -12.08
CA ARG A 70 24.92 1.95 -13.40
C ARG A 70 26.27 1.30 -13.66
N HIS A 71 26.32 -0.03 -13.74
CA HIS A 71 27.42 -0.69 -14.43
C HIS A 71 27.16 -0.49 -15.93
N LEU A 72 27.91 0.43 -16.53
CA LEU A 72 27.95 0.64 -17.98
C LEU A 72 28.75 -0.47 -18.63
#